data_AF-A0A933PT25-F1
#
_entry.id   AF-A0A933PT25-F1
#
_cell.length_a   1.000
_cell.length_b   1.000
_cell.length_c   1.000
_cell.angle_alpha   90.00
_cell.angle_beta   90.00
_cell.angle_gamma   90.00
#
_symmetry.space_group_name_H-M   'P 1'
#
loop_
_entity.id
_entity.type
_entity.pdbx_description
1 polymer ?
#
loop_
_entity_poly.entity_id
_entity_poly.type
_entity_poly.pdbx_seq_one_letter_code
_entity_poly.pdbx_strand_id
1 'polypeptide(L)' 'MAKRIISFFNDVKLEMSKVSWSTKDELIGSTIVVLVSLVILTVFIGICDLVLSRIVNIIMSML' A
#
# COMPACT_ATOMS: atom_id res chain seq x y z
N MET A 1 -13.10 -16.27 39.14
CA MET A 1 -13.27 -16.09 37.68
C MET A 1 -12.41 -14.97 37.11
N ALA A 2 -12.47 -13.73 37.62
CA ALA A 2 -11.74 -12.57 37.09
C ALA A 2 -10.20 -12.76 36.98
N LYS A 3 -9.55 -13.40 37.96
CA LYS A 3 -8.09 -13.69 37.93
C LYS A 3 -7.65 -14.51 36.70
N ARG A 4 -8.49 -15.43 36.23
CA ARG A 4 -8.18 -16.33 35.11
C ARG A 4 -8.22 -15.57 33.77
N ILE A 5 -9.17 -14.65 33.62
CA ILE A 5 -9.27 -13.76 32.45
C ILE A 5 -8.08 -12.83 32.37
N ILE A 6 -7.65 -12.24 33.49
CA ILE A 6 -6.49 -11.33 33.52
C ILE A 6 -5.20 -12.09 33.13
N SER A 7 -5.02 -13.33 33.59
CA SER A 7 -3.88 -14.15 33.18
C SER A 7 -3.93 -14.50 31.68
N PHE A 8 -5.10 -14.86 31.14
CA PHE A 8 -5.25 -15.12 29.70
C PHE A 8 -4.87 -13.91 28.83
N PHE A 9 -5.29 -12.70 29.18
CA PHE A 9 -4.88 -11.49 28.44
C PHE A 9 -3.37 -11.22 28.54
N ASN A 10 -2.74 -11.57 29.67
CA ASN A 10 -1.31 -11.40 29.86
C ASN A 10 -0.51 -12.41 29.03
N ASP A 11 -0.98 -13.66 28.96
CA ASP A 11 -0.40 -14.71 28.13
C ASP A 11 -0.56 -14.41 26.63
N VAL A 12 -1.72 -13.91 26.21
CA VAL A 12 -1.96 -13.46 24.82
C VAL A 12 -1.05 -12.28 24.46
N LYS A 13 -0.82 -11.34 25.37
CA LYS A 13 0.12 -10.22 25.15
C LYS A 13 1.57 -10.72 25.01
N LEU A 14 1.95 -11.74 25.76
CA LEU A 14 3.27 -12.38 25.67
C LEU A 14 3.45 -13.16 24.36
N GLU A 15 2.43 -13.86 23.87
CA GLU A 15 2.48 -14.53 22.55
C GLU A 15 2.48 -13.52 21.41
N MET A 16 1.69 -12.44 21.49
CA MET A 16 1.71 -11.33 20.53
C MET A 16 3.07 -10.63 20.46
N SER A 17 3.85 -10.65 21.55
CA SER A 17 5.23 -10.14 21.55
C SER A 17 6.23 -11.10 20.91
N LYS A 18 5.91 -12.39 20.76
CA LYS A 18 6.71 -13.37 20.02
C LYS A 18 6.40 -13.40 18.53
N VAL A 19 5.22 -12.90 18.15
CA VAL A 19 4.91 -12.62 16.75
C VAL A 19 5.84 -11.50 16.30
N SER A 20 6.62 -11.79 15.25
CA SER A 20 7.53 -10.85 14.60
C SER A 20 6.76 -9.68 14.00
N TRP A 21 6.33 -8.75 14.83
CA TRP A 21 5.90 -7.45 14.36
C TRP A 21 7.15 -6.80 13.75
N SER A 22 7.17 -6.70 12.42
CA SER A 22 8.22 -5.97 11.71
C SER A 22 8.41 -4.62 12.39
N THR A 23 9.67 -4.26 12.59
CA THR A 23 10.04 -3.01 13.24
C THR A 23 9.44 -1.86 12.41
N LYS A 24 8.96 -0.79 13.05
CA LYS A 24 8.28 0.32 12.36
C LYS A 24 9.07 0.86 11.16
N ASP A 25 10.39 0.75 11.22
CA ASP A 25 11.33 1.14 10.16
C ASP A 25 11.22 0.28 8.89
N GLU A 26 10.97 -1.04 9.00
CA GLU A 26 10.72 -1.90 7.84
C GLU A 26 9.37 -1.61 7.18
N LEU A 27 8.35 -1.29 7.98
CA LEU A 27 7.05 -0.88 7.45
C LEU A 27 7.16 0.42 6.66
N ILE A 28 7.93 1.39 7.18
CA ILE A 28 8.18 2.67 6.50
C ILE A 28 8.99 2.42 5.21
N GLY A 29 10.06 1.63 5.27
CA GLY A 29 10.86 1.28 4.09
C GLY A 29 10.03 0.63 2.99
N SER A 30 9.19 -0.35 3.35
CA SER A 30 8.31 -1.04 2.39
C SER A 30 7.26 -0.09 1.80
N THR A 31 6.70 0.81 2.59
CA THR A 31 5.69 1.78 2.13
C THR A 31 6.31 2.82 1.19
N ILE A 32 7.56 3.25 1.43
CA ILE A 32 8.27 4.18 0.55
C ILE A 32 8.48 3.56 -0.83
N VAL A 33 8.89 2.29 -0.90
CA VAL A 33 9.09 1.59 -2.19
C VAL A 33 7.78 1.52 -2.98
N VAL A 34 6.67 1.22 -2.30
CA VAL A 34 5.34 1.18 -2.92
C VAL A 34 4.89 2.58 -3.39
N LEU A 35 5.16 3.63 -2.62
CA LEU A 35 4.88 5.01 -3.02
C LEU A 35 5.63 5.40 -4.30
N VAL A 36 6.92 5.07 -4.38
CA VAL A 36 7.74 5.35 -5.56
C VAL A 36 7.22 4.58 -6.78
N SER A 37 6.87 3.30 -6.63
CA SER A 37 6.35 2.50 -7.75
C SER A 37 4.99 3.01 -8.24
N LEU A 38 4.12 3.48 -7.33
CA LEU A 38 2.85 4.11 -7.68
C LEU A 38 3.06 5.40 -8.47
N VAL A 39 3.98 6.28 -8.04
CA VAL A 39 4.27 7.52 -8.77
C VAL A 39 4.72 7.23 -10.20
N ILE A 40 5.63 6.26 -10.39
CA ILE A 40 6.10 5.87 -11.72
C ILE A 40 4.94 5.35 -12.58
N LEU A 41 4.10 4.47 -12.01
CA LEU A 41 2.94 3.91 -12.70
C LEU A 41 1.93 4.99 -13.11
N THR A 42 1.62 5.92 -12.21
CA THR A 42 0.68 7.02 -12.47
C THR A 42 1.20 7.93 -13.58
N VAL A 43 2.49 8.26 -13.59
CA VAL A 43 3.11 9.04 -14.66
C VAL A 43 3.01 8.30 -16.00
N PHE A 44 3.31 7.01 -16.02
CA PHE A 44 3.22 6.20 -17.23
C PHE A 44 1.80 6.16 -17.81
N ILE A 45 0.81 5.83 -16.97
CA ILE A 45 -0.60 5.80 -17.38
C ILE A 45 -1.05 7.19 -17.86
N GLY A 46 -0.70 8.26 -17.14
CA GLY A 46 -1.04 9.62 -17.52
C GLY A 46 -0.48 10.03 -18.90
N ILE A 47 0.75 9.61 -19.22
CA ILE A 47 1.32 9.83 -20.56
C ILE A 47 0.53 9.04 -21.61
N CYS A 48 0.20 7.77 -21.33
CA CYS A 48 -0.61 6.95 -22.23
C CYS A 48 -1.97 7.59 -22.51
N ASP A 49 -2.66 8.09 -21.49
CA ASP A 49 -3.95 8.74 -21.62
C ASP A 49 -3.87 10.02 -22.47
N LEU A 50 -2.81 10.82 -22.32
CA LEU A 50 -2.58 12.00 -23.16
C LEU A 50 -2.36 11.64 -24.63
N VAL A 51 -1.59 10.58 -24.89
CA VAL A 51 -1.34 10.08 -26.25
C VAL A 51 -2.63 9.56 -26.86
N LEU A 52 -3.37 8.71 -26.14
CA LEU A 52 -4.65 8.18 -26.59
C LEU A 52 -5.65 9.30 -26.87
N SER A 53 -5.79 10.25 -25.94
CA SER A 53 -6.71 11.39 -26.08
C SER A 53 -6.37 12.23 -27.31
N ARG A 54 -5.08 12.40 -27.62
CA ARG A 54 -4.65 13.13 -28.82
C ARG A 54 -5.00 12.38 -30.09
N ILE A 55 -4.79 11.06 -30.12
CA ILE A 55 -5.16 10.22 -31.27
C ILE A 55 -6.68 10.22 -31.48
N VAL A 56 -7.46 10.03 -30.42
CA VAL A 56 -8.92 10.04 -30.47
C VAL A 56 -9.44 11.39 -30.94
N ASN A 57 -8.90 12.50 -30.44
CA ASN A 57 -9.28 13.84 -30.89
C ASN A 57 -8.98 14.06 -32.38
N ILE A 58 -7.83 13.57 -32.88
CA ILE A 58 -7.50 13.65 -34.31
C ILE A 58 -8.55 12.87 -35.12
N ILE A 59 -8.88 11.64 -34.72
CA ILE A 59 -9.87 10.80 -35.41
C ILE A 59 -11.25 11.47 -35.40
N MET A 60 -11.69 11.98 -34.24
CA MET A 60 -12.97 12.69 -34.10
C MET A 60 -13.03 13.99 -34.89
N SER A 61 -11.90 14.68 -35.06
CA SER A 61 -11.84 15.89 -35.90
C SER A 61 -11.81 15.58 -37.41
N MET A 62 -11.46 14.34 -37.78
CA MET A 62 -11.37 13.89 -39.17
C MET A 62 -12.68 13.31 -39.71
N LEU A 63 -13.55 12.84 -38.82
CA LEU A 63 -14.91 12.36 -39.12
C LEU A 63 -15.90 13.52 -39.15
#